data_AF-A0A6N6SRF6-F1
#
_entry.id   AF-A0A6N6SRF6-F1
#
_cell.length_a   1.000
_cell.length_b   1.000
_cell.length_c   1.000
_cell.angle_alpha   90.00
_cell.angle_beta   90.00
_cell.angle_gamma   90.00
#
_symmetry.space_group_name_H-M   'P 1'
#
loop_
_entity.id
_entity.type
_entity.pdbx_description
1 polymer ?
#
loop_
_entity_poly.entity_id
_entity_poly.type
_entity_poly.pdbx_seq_one_letter_code
_entity_poly.pdbx_strand_id
1 'polypeptide(L)'
;MLMVADAAYAQPWGPPYGRSYRYYQSPGYFWDWDDDDDYRPRRRGPSLQSGGERPDIAPVEPRKISFPSTFPVGGIVIDTRGRQLFLIQSPTEAYHYPISVGREGFTWTGKETISRKANWPDWHPPEEMRARDWRLPEKMTGGVKNPLGAMALYLGNSLYRIHGTNDAKSIGRAASSGCFRMLNGHIVDLASRVEIGTPVTVVSQLPRELARIVADQVAPLRQNAYRQPDRW
;
A
#
# COMPACT_ATOMS: atom_id res chain seq x y z
N MET A 1 -26.31 46.22 13.13
CA MET A 1 -26.67 44.85 13.57
C MET A 1 -26.28 43.91 12.44
N LEU A 2 -25.05 43.38 12.50
CA LEU A 2 -24.50 42.44 11.52
C LEU A 2 -24.80 41.02 11.98
N MET A 3 -25.23 40.14 11.07
CA MET A 3 -25.05 38.70 11.22
C MET A 3 -24.41 38.14 9.94
N VAL A 4 -23.19 37.64 10.16
CA VAL A 4 -22.35 36.82 9.30
C VAL A 4 -22.87 35.39 9.35
N ALA A 5 -22.94 34.72 8.20
CA ALA A 5 -23.17 33.28 8.12
C ALA A 5 -21.81 32.58 8.08
N ASP A 6 -21.55 31.77 9.11
CA ASP A 6 -20.28 31.08 9.35
C ASP A 6 -20.32 29.61 8.90
N ALA A 7 -19.12 29.12 8.60
CA ALA A 7 -18.79 27.84 7.99
C ALA A 7 -19.25 26.61 8.79
N ALA A 8 -19.76 25.60 8.06
CA ALA A 8 -20.04 24.28 8.61
C ALA A 8 -18.77 23.41 8.61
N TYR A 9 -18.48 22.89 9.80
CA TYR A 9 -17.29 22.18 10.25
C TYR A 9 -16.97 20.86 9.52
N ALA A 10 -15.68 20.68 9.23
CA ALA A 10 -15.05 19.41 8.87
C ALA A 10 -14.92 18.46 10.08
N GLN A 11 -15.22 17.18 9.87
CA GLN A 11 -15.09 16.09 10.85
C GLN A 11 -13.82 15.26 10.61
N PRO A 12 -13.11 14.80 11.66
CA PRO A 12 -11.88 14.04 11.53
C PRO A 12 -12.13 12.56 11.23
N TRP A 13 -11.58 12.08 10.12
CA TRP A 13 -11.28 10.69 9.74
C TRP A 13 -12.14 9.58 10.38
N GLY A 14 -13.36 9.43 9.88
CA GLY A 14 -14.10 8.16 9.89
C GLY A 14 -13.95 7.43 8.54
N PRO A 15 -14.05 6.09 8.48
CA PRO A 15 -14.08 5.38 7.20
C PRO A 15 -15.30 5.83 6.38
N PRO A 16 -15.17 6.09 5.06
CA PRO A 16 -16.29 6.52 4.22
C PRO A 16 -17.31 5.40 3.91
N TYR A 17 -17.22 4.25 4.59
CA TYR A 17 -18.07 3.11 4.33
C TYR A 17 -19.26 3.11 5.29
N GLY A 18 -20.43 3.46 4.74
CA GLY A 18 -21.72 3.34 5.40
C GLY A 18 -21.95 1.94 5.98
N ARG A 19 -22.60 1.93 7.15
CA ARG A 19 -22.91 0.74 7.96
C ARG A 19 -23.74 -0.29 7.18
N SER A 20 -23.17 -1.48 6.97
CA SER A 20 -23.74 -2.77 7.41
C SER A 20 -22.87 -3.94 6.93
N TYR A 21 -21.89 -4.36 7.74
CA TYR A 21 -21.23 -5.66 7.57
C TYR A 21 -21.38 -6.47 8.87
N ARG A 22 -22.53 -7.14 9.00
CA ARG A 22 -22.62 -8.35 9.84
C ARG A 22 -22.17 -9.53 8.99
N TYR A 23 -20.85 -9.73 8.92
CA TYR A 23 -20.27 -11.05 8.67
C TYR A 23 -19.04 -11.19 9.56
N TYR A 24 -19.30 -11.50 10.83
CA TYR A 24 -18.36 -12.18 11.70
C TYR A 24 -19.08 -13.41 12.25
N GLN A 25 -18.98 -14.50 11.49
CA GLN A 25 -18.83 -15.81 12.10
C GLN A 25 -17.54 -16.38 11.51
N SER A 26 -16.46 -16.13 12.23
CA SER A 26 -15.24 -16.91 12.08
C SER A 26 -15.60 -18.38 12.30
N PRO A 27 -15.22 -19.33 11.43
CA PRO A 27 -15.01 -20.69 11.90
C PRO A 27 -13.88 -20.61 12.93
N GLY A 28 -14.19 -20.85 14.19
CA GLY A 28 -13.21 -20.87 15.27
C GLY A 28 -12.13 -21.89 14.97
N TYR A 29 -10.90 -21.44 14.75
CA TYR A 29 -9.73 -22.30 14.83
C TYR A 29 -9.40 -22.46 16.32
N PHE A 30 -9.98 -23.50 16.92
CA PHE A 30 -9.59 -23.99 18.24
C PHE A 30 -8.24 -24.71 18.10
N TRP A 31 -7.26 -24.31 18.90
CA TRP A 31 -6.03 -25.07 19.11
C TRP A 31 -6.28 -26.01 20.29
N ASP A 32 -6.73 -27.24 20.02
CA ASP A 32 -6.59 -28.32 20.99
C ASP A 32 -5.12 -28.75 20.96
N TRP A 33 -4.41 -28.40 22.03
CA TRP A 33 -3.19 -29.07 22.43
C TRP A 33 -3.65 -30.19 23.34
N ASP A 34 -3.80 -31.41 22.82
CA ASP A 34 -3.53 -32.67 23.53
C ASP A 34 -3.71 -33.85 22.55
N ASP A 35 -2.68 -34.72 22.58
CA ASP A 35 -2.63 -36.14 22.22
C ASP A 35 -2.68 -36.66 20.75
N ASP A 36 -1.66 -37.49 20.49
CA ASP A 36 -1.57 -38.68 19.63
C ASP A 36 -1.53 -38.62 18.09
N ASP A 37 -0.29 -38.73 17.58
CA ASP A 37 0.16 -39.72 16.60
C ASP A 37 -0.70 -40.03 15.34
N ASP A 38 -0.75 -39.10 14.39
CA ASP A 38 -1.00 -39.40 12.98
C ASP A 38 -0.10 -38.57 12.04
N TYR A 39 0.95 -39.21 11.48
CA TYR A 39 1.71 -38.68 10.35
C TYR A 39 0.79 -38.58 9.11
N ARG A 40 -0.03 -37.53 9.04
CA ARG A 40 -0.73 -37.16 7.82
C ARG A 40 0.30 -36.56 6.87
N PRO A 41 0.51 -37.12 5.66
CA PRO A 41 1.39 -36.51 4.70
C PRO A 41 0.89 -35.09 4.43
N ARG A 42 1.79 -34.11 4.62
CA ARG A 42 1.52 -32.68 4.37
C ARG A 42 1.00 -32.52 2.95
N ARG A 43 -0.31 -32.31 2.78
CA ARG A 43 -0.94 -32.18 1.46
C ARG A 43 -0.56 -30.85 0.82
N ARG A 44 0.36 -30.85 -0.15
CA ARG A 44 0.71 -29.64 -0.91
C ARG A 44 -0.54 -28.81 -1.27
N GLY A 45 -0.45 -27.49 -1.14
CA GLY A 45 -1.51 -26.56 -1.47
C GLY A 45 -2.04 -26.76 -2.90
N PRO A 46 -3.25 -26.28 -3.21
CA PRO A 46 -3.86 -26.49 -4.51
C PRO A 46 -3.04 -25.83 -5.62
N SER A 47 -3.05 -26.40 -6.83
CA SER A 47 -2.41 -25.77 -7.99
C SER A 47 -2.97 -24.38 -8.28
N LEU A 48 -4.29 -24.22 -8.12
CA LEU A 48 -5.01 -22.98 -8.32
C LEU A 48 -5.91 -22.66 -7.12
N GLN A 49 -5.83 -21.43 -6.65
CA GLN A 49 -6.73 -20.87 -5.64
C GLN A 49 -7.45 -19.64 -6.18
N SER A 50 -8.75 -19.52 -5.90
CA SER A 50 -9.50 -18.31 -6.26
C SER A 50 -9.13 -17.14 -5.35
N GLY A 51 -8.82 -15.99 -5.96
CA GLY A 51 -8.69 -14.71 -5.27
C GLY A 51 -10.00 -14.15 -4.74
N GLY A 52 -11.16 -14.73 -5.10
CA GLY A 52 -12.47 -14.21 -4.70
C GLY A 52 -12.97 -13.08 -5.59
N GLU A 53 -13.87 -12.26 -5.03
CA GLU A 53 -14.51 -11.15 -5.74
C GLU A 53 -13.51 -10.07 -6.19
N ARG A 54 -13.92 -9.32 -7.22
CA ARG A 54 -13.16 -8.24 -7.84
C ARG A 54 -14.02 -6.97 -7.90
N PRO A 55 -14.35 -6.38 -6.74
CA PRO A 55 -15.14 -5.15 -6.72
C PRO A 55 -14.40 -4.03 -7.45
N ASP A 56 -15.16 -3.08 -7.98
CA ASP A 56 -14.58 -1.83 -8.44
C ASP A 56 -14.09 -1.01 -7.23
N ILE A 57 -12.89 -0.46 -7.34
CA ILE A 57 -12.24 0.27 -6.25
C ILE A 57 -12.09 1.72 -6.68
N ALA A 58 -12.76 2.62 -5.96
CA ALA A 58 -12.64 4.04 -6.21
C ALA A 58 -11.21 4.53 -5.92
N PRO A 59 -10.63 5.37 -6.79
CA PRO A 59 -9.35 6.02 -6.51
C PRO A 59 -9.47 6.93 -5.29
N VAL A 60 -8.43 6.97 -4.47
CA VAL A 60 -8.32 7.91 -3.34
C VAL A 60 -7.30 8.96 -3.73
N GLU A 61 -7.73 10.22 -3.74
CA GLU A 61 -6.89 11.34 -4.14
C GLU A 61 -5.70 11.51 -3.16
N PRO A 62 -4.46 11.57 -3.68
CA PRO A 62 -3.28 11.75 -2.86
C PRO A 62 -3.12 13.20 -2.42
N ARG A 63 -2.35 13.38 -1.34
CA ARG A 63 -1.98 14.72 -0.89
C ARG A 63 -0.98 15.32 -1.87
N LYS A 64 -1.24 16.53 -2.37
CA LYS A 64 -0.23 17.33 -3.07
C LYS A 64 0.66 18.03 -2.05
N ILE A 65 1.98 17.95 -2.21
CA ILE A 65 2.96 18.52 -1.29
C ILE A 65 4.02 19.33 -2.04
N SER A 66 4.65 20.28 -1.34
CA SER A 66 5.89 20.90 -1.76
C SER A 66 7.01 19.86 -1.80
N PHE A 67 7.68 19.78 -2.94
CA PHE A 67 8.74 18.82 -3.25
C PHE A 67 9.75 19.44 -4.23
N PRO A 68 10.56 20.43 -3.79
CA PRO A 68 11.57 21.06 -4.63
C PRO A 68 12.68 20.06 -4.98
N SER A 69 12.71 19.60 -6.22
CA SER A 69 13.62 18.55 -6.65
C SER A 69 13.99 18.64 -8.12
N THR A 70 15.06 17.93 -8.51
CA THR A 70 15.51 17.79 -9.89
C THR A 70 15.05 16.48 -10.53
N PHE A 71 14.16 15.74 -9.87
CA PHE A 71 13.58 14.53 -10.44
C PHE A 71 12.68 14.89 -11.64
N PRO A 72 12.59 14.01 -12.66
CA PRO A 72 11.83 14.30 -13.86
C PRO A 72 10.33 14.42 -13.55
N VAL A 73 9.68 15.45 -14.11
CA VAL A 73 8.22 15.61 -14.07
C VAL A 73 7.55 14.40 -14.71
N GLY A 74 6.48 13.89 -14.09
CA GLY A 74 5.81 12.66 -14.48
C GLY A 74 6.52 11.38 -14.02
N GLY A 75 7.70 11.50 -13.40
CA GLY A 75 8.41 10.37 -12.80
C GLY A 75 7.93 10.01 -11.40
N ILE A 76 8.20 8.77 -10.99
CA ILE A 76 7.99 8.27 -9.64
C ILE A 76 9.30 8.28 -8.87
N VAL A 77 9.26 8.72 -7.61
CA VAL A 77 10.36 8.59 -6.65
C VAL A 77 9.90 7.77 -5.45
N ILE A 78 10.67 6.77 -5.05
CA ILE A 78 10.39 5.92 -3.88
C ILE A 78 11.49 6.12 -2.85
N ASP A 79 11.12 6.58 -1.66
CA ASP A 79 11.98 6.62 -0.47
C ASP A 79 11.70 5.38 0.40
N THR A 80 12.63 4.43 0.41
CA THR A 80 12.41 3.14 1.07
C THR A 80 12.48 3.23 2.59
N ARG A 81 13.38 4.05 3.16
CA ARG A 81 13.43 4.28 4.62
C ARG A 81 12.30 5.17 5.10
N GLY A 82 11.97 6.21 4.31
CA GLY A 82 10.84 7.09 4.57
C GLY A 82 9.49 6.38 4.43
N ARG A 83 9.44 5.27 3.66
CA ARG A 83 8.23 4.52 3.29
C ARG A 83 7.22 5.42 2.58
N GLN A 84 7.71 6.21 1.64
CA GLN A 84 6.92 7.17 0.87
C GLN A 84 7.19 7.02 -0.63
N LEU A 85 6.16 7.25 -1.42
CA LEU A 85 6.22 7.31 -2.87
C LEU A 85 5.71 8.68 -3.33
N PHE A 86 6.40 9.26 -4.30
CA PHE A 86 6.09 10.55 -4.86
C PHE A 86 5.88 10.44 -6.37
N LEU A 87 4.82 11.04 -6.90
CA LEU A 87 4.65 11.26 -8.34
C LEU A 87 4.92 12.74 -8.63
N ILE A 88 6.00 13.04 -9.34
CA ILE A 88 6.46 14.42 -9.59
C ILE A 88 5.47 15.13 -10.51
N GLN A 89 4.96 16.27 -10.07
CA GLN A 89 4.01 17.09 -10.82
C GLN A 89 4.68 18.32 -11.46
N SER A 90 5.66 18.89 -10.77
CA SER A 90 6.42 20.05 -11.22
C SER A 90 7.80 20.07 -10.55
N PRO A 91 8.70 21.00 -10.89
CA PRO A 91 9.98 21.15 -10.18
C PRO A 91 9.85 21.39 -8.67
N THR A 92 8.67 21.80 -8.19
CA THR A 92 8.43 22.17 -6.79
C THR A 92 7.31 21.39 -6.11
N GLU A 93 6.63 20.47 -6.81
CA GLU A 93 5.47 19.76 -6.26
C GLU A 93 5.42 18.29 -6.69
N ALA A 94 4.88 17.47 -5.78
CA ALA A 94 4.58 16.07 -6.06
C ALA A 94 3.29 15.63 -5.38
N TYR A 95 2.64 14.60 -5.93
CA TYR A 95 1.66 13.82 -5.17
C TYR A 95 2.40 12.86 -4.24
N HIS A 96 1.96 12.78 -2.99
CA HIS A 96 2.55 11.92 -1.97
C HIS A 96 1.62 10.75 -1.63
N TYR A 97 2.21 9.56 -1.58
CA TYR A 97 1.55 8.32 -1.20
C TYR A 97 2.34 7.61 -0.09
N PRO A 98 1.68 7.25 1.03
CA PRO A 98 2.29 6.36 2.01
C PRO A 98 2.39 4.95 1.44
N ILE A 99 3.53 4.29 1.65
CA ILE A 99 3.76 2.91 1.21
C ILE A 99 4.26 2.04 2.35
N SER A 100 4.33 0.73 2.09
CA SER A 100 5.10 -0.21 2.89
C SER A 100 6.14 -0.86 2.03
N VAL A 101 7.29 -1.13 2.61
CA VAL A 101 8.43 -1.68 1.89
C VAL A 101 8.67 -3.10 2.38
N GLY A 102 8.74 -4.06 1.46
CA GLY A 102 9.17 -5.42 1.75
C GLY A 102 10.60 -5.47 2.28
N ARG A 103 11.01 -6.59 2.90
CA ARG A 103 12.33 -6.73 3.53
C ARG A 103 13.48 -6.45 2.55
N GLU A 104 13.43 -7.06 1.37
CA GLU A 104 14.42 -6.86 0.30
C GLU A 104 14.29 -5.49 -0.38
N GLY A 105 13.13 -4.84 -0.27
CA GLY A 105 12.88 -3.52 -0.83
C GLY A 105 13.68 -2.42 -0.12
N PHE A 106 14.10 -2.66 1.13
CA PHE A 106 14.99 -1.74 1.85
C PHE A 106 16.41 -1.70 1.30
N THR A 107 16.87 -2.79 0.68
CA THR A 107 18.21 -2.88 0.12
C THR A 107 18.26 -2.45 -1.35
N TRP A 108 17.13 -2.41 -2.04
CA TRP A 108 17.08 -2.06 -3.45
C TRP A 108 17.07 -0.54 -3.65
N THR A 109 17.95 -0.08 -4.55
CA THR A 109 17.99 1.30 -5.05
C THR A 109 18.35 1.26 -6.53
N GLY A 110 17.94 2.26 -7.29
CA GLY A 110 18.23 2.31 -8.73
C GLY A 110 17.15 3.03 -9.53
N LYS A 111 17.22 2.86 -10.85
CA LYS A 111 16.25 3.42 -11.80
C LYS A 111 15.60 2.28 -12.57
N GLU A 112 14.29 2.38 -12.75
CA GLU A 112 13.47 1.45 -13.52
C GLU A 112 12.40 2.22 -14.30
N THR A 113 11.59 1.48 -15.06
CA THR A 113 10.38 2.02 -15.69
C THR A 113 9.17 1.14 -15.37
N ILE A 114 7.97 1.71 -15.43
CA ILE A 114 6.75 0.89 -15.40
C ILE A 114 6.69 0.07 -16.70
N SER A 115 6.85 -1.25 -16.60
CA SER A 115 6.82 -2.16 -17.75
C SER A 115 5.43 -2.74 -18.02
N ARG A 116 4.59 -2.83 -16.97
CA ARG A 116 3.24 -3.40 -17.09
C ARG A 116 2.30 -2.86 -16.02
N LYS A 117 1.02 -2.75 -16.38
CA LYS A 117 -0.10 -2.44 -15.48
C LYS A 117 -1.06 -3.63 -15.45
N ALA A 118 -1.59 -3.97 -14.27
CA ALA A 118 -2.48 -5.12 -14.11
C ALA A 118 -3.57 -4.85 -13.08
N ASN A 119 -4.82 -4.82 -13.53
CA ASN A 119 -5.99 -4.85 -12.66
C ASN A 119 -6.18 -6.27 -12.11
N TRP A 120 -6.44 -6.40 -10.81
CA TRP A 120 -6.58 -7.66 -10.08
C TRP A 120 -5.58 -8.72 -10.56
N PRO A 121 -4.27 -8.49 -10.36
CA PRO A 121 -3.25 -9.38 -10.89
C PRO A 121 -3.30 -10.76 -10.24
N ASP A 122 -3.02 -11.80 -11.03
CA ASP A 122 -2.74 -13.12 -10.49
C ASP A 122 -1.44 -13.09 -9.67
N TRP A 123 -1.43 -13.83 -8.56
CA TRP A 123 -0.28 -13.98 -7.69
C TRP A 123 0.29 -15.38 -7.79
N HIS A 124 1.59 -15.46 -8.04
CA HIS A 124 2.37 -16.69 -7.98
C HIS A 124 3.30 -16.54 -6.78
N PRO A 125 3.06 -17.28 -5.67
CA PRO A 125 3.93 -17.20 -4.51
C PRO A 125 5.36 -17.60 -4.90
N PRO A 126 6.39 -16.85 -4.47
CA PRO A 126 7.77 -17.21 -4.72
C PRO A 126 8.08 -18.64 -4.25
N GLU A 127 8.98 -19.33 -4.94
CA GLU A 127 9.32 -20.72 -4.63
C GLU A 127 9.82 -20.88 -3.19
N GLU A 128 10.62 -19.94 -2.70
CA GLU A 128 11.12 -19.90 -1.32
C GLU A 128 9.98 -19.74 -0.31
N MET A 129 8.90 -19.08 -0.70
CA MET A 129 7.70 -18.96 0.14
C MET A 129 6.94 -20.29 0.18
N ARG A 130 6.74 -20.95 -0.96
CA ARG A 130 6.09 -22.27 -1.03
C ARG A 130 6.90 -23.37 -0.36
N ALA A 131 8.23 -23.24 -0.33
CA ALA A 131 9.12 -24.14 0.40
C ALA A 131 8.94 -24.01 1.93
N ARG A 132 8.65 -22.80 2.43
CA ARG A 132 8.41 -22.53 3.86
C ARG A 132 6.97 -22.84 4.29
N ASP A 133 6.00 -22.55 3.43
CA ASP A 133 4.59 -22.86 3.67
C ASP A 133 4.01 -23.70 2.53
N TRP A 134 3.97 -25.01 2.77
CA TRP A 134 3.47 -26.02 1.83
C TRP A 134 1.98 -25.87 1.50
N ARG A 135 1.22 -25.06 2.27
CA ARG A 135 -0.21 -24.85 2.06
C ARG A 135 -0.50 -23.81 0.98
N LEU A 136 0.49 -23.01 0.60
CA LEU A 136 0.34 -21.98 -0.42
C LEU A 136 0.04 -22.58 -1.79
N PRO A 137 -0.83 -21.94 -2.59
CA PRO A 137 -1.11 -22.41 -3.93
C PRO A 137 0.06 -22.15 -4.88
N GLU A 138 0.09 -22.82 -6.03
CA GLU A 138 1.04 -22.44 -7.09
C GLU A 138 0.63 -21.13 -7.76
N LYS A 139 -0.68 -20.93 -7.89
CA LYS A 139 -1.29 -19.72 -8.43
C LYS A 139 -2.53 -19.33 -7.63
N MET A 140 -2.63 -18.06 -7.28
CA MET A 140 -3.87 -17.45 -6.80
C MET A 140 -4.38 -16.45 -7.84
N THR A 141 -5.64 -16.56 -8.24
CA THR A 141 -6.22 -15.60 -9.18
C THR A 141 -6.38 -14.22 -8.53
N GLY A 142 -6.53 -13.16 -9.33
CA GLY A 142 -6.89 -11.85 -8.82
C GLY A 142 -8.20 -11.83 -8.04
N GLY A 143 -8.25 -11.09 -6.94
CA GLY A 143 -9.45 -10.84 -6.12
C GLY A 143 -9.12 -10.41 -4.68
N VAL A 144 -10.14 -10.17 -3.86
CA VAL A 144 -10.02 -9.66 -2.47
C VAL A 144 -9.18 -10.53 -1.50
N LYS A 145 -8.94 -11.80 -1.83
CA LYS A 145 -8.05 -12.71 -1.07
C LYS A 145 -6.60 -12.66 -1.55
N ASN A 146 -6.36 -12.09 -2.73
CA ASN A 146 -5.04 -12.00 -3.34
C ASN A 146 -4.17 -10.95 -2.62
N PRO A 147 -2.92 -11.27 -2.24
CA PRO A 147 -2.07 -10.32 -1.50
C PRO A 147 -1.58 -9.13 -2.33
N LEU A 148 -1.70 -9.18 -3.67
CA LEU A 148 -1.33 -8.09 -4.56
C LEU A 148 -2.37 -6.97 -4.64
N GLY A 149 -3.57 -7.17 -4.07
CA GLY A 149 -4.63 -6.18 -4.05
C GLY A 149 -5.25 -5.89 -5.42
N ALA A 150 -5.85 -4.71 -5.54
CA ALA A 150 -6.66 -4.34 -6.70
C ALA A 150 -5.85 -4.02 -7.97
N MET A 151 -4.59 -3.61 -7.84
CA MET A 151 -3.76 -3.18 -8.97
C MET A 151 -2.28 -3.44 -8.69
N ALA A 152 -1.50 -3.73 -9.74
CA ALA A 152 -0.05 -3.77 -9.68
C ALA A 152 0.61 -3.09 -10.89
N LEU A 153 1.69 -2.37 -10.61
CA LEU A 153 2.62 -1.74 -11.55
C LEU A 153 3.96 -2.49 -11.48
N TYR A 154 4.36 -3.12 -12.58
CA TYR A 154 5.58 -3.91 -12.67
C TYR A 154 6.75 -3.04 -13.08
N LEU A 155 7.93 -3.26 -12.49
CA LEU A 155 9.12 -2.43 -12.69
C LEU A 155 10.14 -3.16 -13.57
N GLY A 156 10.31 -2.68 -14.80
CA GLY A 156 11.24 -3.23 -15.78
C GLY A 156 11.11 -4.73 -15.95
N ASN A 157 12.27 -5.41 -15.96
CA ASN A 157 12.39 -6.87 -15.95
C ASN A 157 12.70 -7.42 -14.55
N SER A 158 12.44 -6.62 -13.51
CA SER A 158 12.71 -7.00 -12.13
C SER A 158 11.56 -7.80 -11.50
N LEU A 159 11.83 -8.40 -10.34
CA LEU A 159 10.78 -9.04 -9.51
C LEU A 159 9.93 -8.01 -8.75
N TYR A 160 10.40 -6.75 -8.69
CA TYR A 160 9.79 -5.66 -7.95
C TYR A 160 8.53 -5.12 -8.62
N ARG A 161 7.58 -4.71 -7.79
CA ARG A 161 6.33 -4.08 -8.23
C ARG A 161 5.81 -3.12 -7.17
N ILE A 162 5.07 -2.12 -7.60
CA ILE A 162 4.23 -1.28 -6.75
C ILE A 162 2.83 -1.88 -6.83
N HIS A 163 2.22 -2.26 -5.71
CA HIS A 163 0.93 -2.94 -5.73
C HIS A 163 0.04 -2.57 -4.56
N GLY A 164 -1.26 -2.88 -4.70
CA GLY A 164 -2.25 -2.71 -3.66
C GLY A 164 -2.09 -3.70 -2.52
N THR A 165 -2.94 -3.60 -1.51
CA THR A 165 -3.04 -4.61 -0.46
C THR A 165 -4.46 -4.68 0.08
N ASN A 166 -4.91 -5.90 0.34
CA ASN A 166 -6.18 -6.17 1.01
C ASN A 166 -6.03 -6.21 2.55
N ASP A 167 -4.79 -6.18 3.06
CA ASP A 167 -4.52 -6.05 4.49
C ASP A 167 -4.09 -4.61 4.81
N ALA A 168 -5.05 -3.74 5.08
CA ALA A 168 -4.78 -2.35 5.46
C ALA A 168 -3.90 -2.23 6.73
N LYS A 169 -3.95 -3.22 7.64
CA LYS A 169 -3.14 -3.23 8.88
C LYS A 169 -1.68 -3.56 8.63
N SER A 170 -1.36 -4.13 7.46
CA SER A 170 0.01 -4.38 7.03
C SER A 170 0.71 -3.14 6.47
N ILE A 171 0.00 -2.01 6.30
CA ILE A 171 0.60 -0.78 5.81
C ILE A 171 1.60 -0.23 6.83
N GLY A 172 2.84 0.04 6.40
CA GLY A 172 3.96 0.47 7.23
C GLY A 172 4.84 -0.66 7.79
N ARG A 173 4.52 -1.94 7.55
CA ARG A 173 5.27 -3.12 8.05
C ARG A 173 6.10 -3.81 6.97
N ALA A 174 7.23 -4.44 7.33
CA ALA A 174 8.06 -5.20 6.40
C ALA A 174 7.58 -6.66 6.33
N ALA A 175 6.95 -7.08 5.23
CA ALA A 175 6.33 -8.41 5.14
C ALA A 175 6.50 -9.16 3.81
N SER A 176 7.13 -8.58 2.77
CA SER A 176 7.27 -9.25 1.46
C SER A 176 8.69 -9.22 0.91
N SER A 177 8.95 -10.10 -0.07
CA SER A 177 10.21 -10.28 -0.83
C SER A 177 10.44 -9.15 -1.85
N GLY A 178 10.44 -7.89 -1.39
CA GLY A 178 10.96 -6.78 -2.19
C GLY A 178 9.96 -5.69 -2.62
N CYS A 179 8.66 -5.93 -2.60
CA CYS A 179 7.70 -5.05 -3.27
C CYS A 179 7.27 -3.81 -2.44
N PHE A 180 6.66 -2.83 -3.12
CA PHE A 180 6.09 -1.61 -2.50
C PHE A 180 4.57 -1.72 -2.43
N ARG A 181 4.02 -1.63 -1.21
CA ARG A 181 2.60 -1.87 -0.94
C ARG A 181 1.87 -0.58 -0.63
N MET A 182 0.75 -0.37 -1.29
CA MET A 182 -0.14 0.78 -1.14
C MET A 182 -1.54 0.31 -0.72
N LEU A 183 -2.33 1.21 -0.14
CA LEU A 183 -3.77 1.00 -0.05
C LEU A 183 -4.37 0.88 -1.47
N ASN A 184 -5.41 0.05 -1.62
CA ASN A 184 -6.01 -0.21 -2.94
C ASN A 184 -6.46 1.07 -3.66
N GLY A 185 -7.10 2.03 -2.96
CA GLY A 185 -7.50 3.30 -3.58
C GLY A 185 -6.32 4.15 -4.07
N HIS A 186 -5.18 4.12 -3.37
CA HIS A 186 -3.97 4.84 -3.79
C HIS A 186 -3.28 4.21 -4.99
N ILE A 187 -3.23 2.87 -5.09
CA ILE A 187 -2.62 2.24 -6.27
C ILE A 187 -3.51 2.40 -7.51
N VAL A 188 -4.83 2.42 -7.34
CA VAL A 188 -5.77 2.72 -8.44
C VAL A 188 -5.59 4.16 -8.92
N ASP A 189 -5.48 5.12 -7.99
CA ASP A 189 -5.18 6.52 -8.33
C ASP A 189 -3.81 6.66 -9.01
N LEU A 190 -2.74 6.11 -8.43
CA LEU A 190 -1.41 6.18 -9.04
C LEU A 190 -1.42 5.57 -10.45
N ALA A 191 -2.05 4.41 -10.62
CA ALA A 191 -2.11 3.73 -11.90
C ALA A 191 -2.95 4.48 -12.95
N SER A 192 -3.89 5.34 -12.57
CA SER A 192 -4.62 6.17 -13.53
C SER A 192 -3.79 7.37 -14.03
N ARG A 193 -2.75 7.77 -13.30
CA ARG A 193 -1.91 8.94 -13.60
C ARG A 193 -0.61 8.62 -14.34
N VAL A 194 -0.22 7.35 -14.40
CA VAL A 194 1.08 6.93 -14.95
C VAL A 194 0.92 5.95 -16.10
N GLU A 195 1.86 5.99 -17.03
CA GLU A 195 1.85 5.15 -18.22
C GLU A 195 2.96 4.10 -18.18
N ILE A 196 2.84 3.10 -19.07
CA ILE A 196 3.97 2.23 -19.36
C ILE A 196 5.12 3.10 -19.90
N GLY A 197 6.32 2.89 -19.38
CA GLY A 197 7.51 3.71 -19.65
C GLY A 197 7.74 4.84 -18.64
N THR A 198 6.79 5.12 -17.73
CA THR A 198 7.01 6.11 -16.67
C THR A 198 8.27 5.77 -15.86
N PRO A 199 9.22 6.71 -15.71
CA PRO A 199 10.46 6.45 -15.00
C PRO A 199 10.23 6.35 -13.49
N VAL A 200 10.91 5.42 -12.86
CA VAL A 200 10.86 5.15 -11.42
C VAL A 200 12.27 5.25 -10.86
N THR A 201 12.48 6.09 -9.86
CA THR A 201 13.74 6.20 -9.12
C THR A 201 13.54 5.73 -7.70
N VAL A 202 14.33 4.76 -7.26
CA VAL A 202 14.28 4.22 -5.90
C VAL A 202 15.54 4.63 -5.16
N VAL A 203 15.35 5.31 -4.04
CA VAL A 203 16.42 5.76 -3.15
C VAL A 203 16.23 5.16 -1.77
N SER A 204 17.34 4.91 -1.08
CA SER A 204 17.29 4.47 0.31
C SER A 204 16.72 5.56 1.22
N GLN A 205 17.05 6.81 0.94
CA GLN A 205 16.60 7.99 1.67
C GLN A 205 16.66 9.21 0.76
N LEU A 206 15.69 10.11 0.86
CA LEU A 206 15.77 11.42 0.21
C LEU A 206 16.95 12.26 0.73
N PRO A 207 17.45 13.23 -0.05
CA PRO A 207 18.36 14.25 0.46
C PRO A 207 17.80 14.90 1.73
N ARG A 208 18.66 15.12 2.73
CA ARG A 208 18.25 15.53 4.09
C ARG A 208 17.29 16.71 4.11
N GLU A 209 17.53 17.72 3.28
CA GLU A 209 16.70 18.92 3.23
C GLU A 209 15.32 18.64 2.63
N LEU A 210 15.27 17.89 1.52
CA LEU A 210 14.02 17.46 0.92
C LEU A 210 13.21 16.57 1.88
N ALA A 211 13.87 15.67 2.60
CA ALA A 211 13.25 14.83 3.61
C ALA A 211 12.60 15.64 4.75
N ARG A 212 13.21 16.77 5.16
CA ARG A 212 12.63 17.69 6.16
C ARG A 212 11.40 18.40 5.64
N ILE A 213 11.48 18.97 4.44
CA ILE A 213 10.35 19.62 3.78
C ILE A 213 9.15 18.67 3.69
N VAL A 214 9.40 17.42 3.31
CA VAL A 214 8.37 16.38 3.28
C VAL A 214 7.83 16.12 4.68
N ALA A 215 8.69 15.86 5.67
CA ALA A 215 8.30 15.54 7.05
C ALA A 215 7.39 16.61 7.68
N ASP A 216 7.67 17.90 7.45
CA ASP A 216 6.87 19.01 7.98
C ASP A 216 5.45 19.06 7.41
N GLN A 217 5.24 18.48 6.23
CA GLN A 217 3.93 18.42 5.57
C GLN A 217 3.17 17.12 5.84
N VAL A 218 3.88 16.01 6.07
CA VAL A 218 3.29 14.67 6.20
C VAL A 218 3.30 14.10 7.62
N ALA A 219 3.91 14.79 8.60
CA ALA A 219 3.80 14.42 10.00
C ALA A 219 2.33 14.38 10.44
N PRO A 220 1.92 13.43 11.30
CA PRO A 220 0.59 13.49 11.90
C PRO A 220 0.49 14.83 12.64
N LEU A 221 -0.56 15.59 12.36
CA LEU A 221 -0.90 16.80 13.11
C LEU A 221 -0.69 16.50 14.59
N ARG A 222 0.25 17.20 15.26
CA ARG A 222 0.47 17.02 16.69
C ARG A 222 -0.88 17.18 17.40
N GLN A 223 -1.19 16.25 18.30
CA GLN A 223 -2.42 16.17 19.11
C GLN A 223 -2.65 17.37 20.06
N ASN A 224 -2.14 18.57 19.77
CA ASN A 224 -2.22 19.75 20.63
C ASN A 224 -3.48 20.61 20.35
N ALA A 225 -4.65 19.99 20.19
CA ALA A 225 -5.92 20.70 20.03
C ALA A 225 -6.95 20.40 21.14
N TYR A 226 -6.60 19.62 22.18
CA TYR A 226 -7.46 19.43 23.34
C TYR A 226 -6.88 20.12 24.58
N ARG A 227 -7.00 21.45 24.61
CA ARG A 227 -7.07 22.18 25.88
C ARG A 227 -8.56 22.29 26.20
N GLN A 228 -9.06 21.42 27.07
CA GLN A 228 -10.43 21.55 27.57
C GLN A 228 -10.51 22.88 28.35
N PRO A 229 -11.49 23.77 28.08
CA PRO A 229 -11.70 24.91 28.94
C PRO A 229 -12.35 24.45 30.25
N ASP A 230 -11.86 25.05 31.33
CA ASP A 230 -12.27 24.79 32.71
C ASP A 230 -13.80 24.91 32.88
N ARG A 231 -14.38 23.94 33.60
CA ARG A 231 -15.81 23.92 33.95
C ARG A 231 -16.05 24.89 35.12
N TRP A 232 -17.03 25.77 34.96
CA TRP A 232 -17.79 26.36 36.06
C TRP A 232 -18.87 25.37 36.51
#